data_AF-X0WBV7-F1
#
_entry.id   AF-X0WBV7-F1
#
_cell.length_a   1.000
_cell.length_b   1.000
_cell.length_c   1.000
_cell.angle_alpha   90.00
_cell.angle_beta   90.00
_cell.angle_gamma   90.00
#
_symmetry.space_group_name_H-M   'P 1'
#
loop_
_entity.id
_entity.type
_entity.pdbx_description
1 polymer ?
#
loop_
_entity_poly.entity_id
_entity_poly.type
_entity_poly.pdbx_seq_one_letter_code
_entity_poly.pdbx_strand_id
1 'polypeptide(L)'
;MTALGNFKLVKTALDLPILLFLGIAVITTLTSIYPYVSKTELYKIINYVLLYYLVVNNIKDKGQIKRIVILVIIVGTSLAIYGLYNYFNGIEKIYTLDKKHYLGMVTSTYVNHNHIGGYFELAIPLAMGLMLVKERLLRRGKISKISSVIFGSLLPLAAAVIMIIALVFTYSRGAWIGFLGSMIVLGIIIALWLKILSGWS
;
A
#
# COMPACT_ATOMS: atom_id res chain seq x y z
N MET A 1 9.23 -38.03 -2.79
CA MET A 1 8.17 -38.00 -3.82
C MET A 1 6.96 -38.67 -3.17
N THR A 2 5.82 -38.06 -2.88
CA THR A 2 5.06 -36.94 -3.47
C THR A 2 4.33 -36.17 -2.34
N ALA A 3 4.83 -34.99 -1.96
CA ALA A 3 4.15 -34.07 -1.04
C ALA A 3 3.34 -33.00 -1.78
N LEU A 4 2.83 -33.32 -2.98
CA LEU A 4 1.82 -32.51 -3.65
C LEU A 4 0.46 -32.96 -3.11
N GLY A 5 0.23 -32.70 -1.81
CA GLY A 5 -1.11 -32.79 -1.26
C GLY A 5 -2.02 -31.85 -2.06
N ASN A 6 -3.21 -32.35 -2.44
CA ASN A 6 -4.21 -31.66 -3.27
C ASN A 6 -4.27 -30.14 -3.01
N PHE A 7 -3.48 -29.36 -3.76
CA PHE A 7 -3.47 -27.91 -3.65
C PHE A 7 -4.72 -27.39 -4.34
N LYS A 8 -5.78 -27.19 -3.56
CA LYS A 8 -7.01 -26.56 -4.04
C LYS A 8 -6.92 -25.07 -3.77
N LEU A 9 -6.89 -24.27 -4.84
CA LEU A 9 -6.99 -22.82 -4.74
C LEU A 9 -8.31 -22.45 -4.04
N VAL A 10 -8.23 -21.52 -3.09
CA VAL A 10 -9.39 -20.91 -2.45
C VAL A 10 -10.20 -20.21 -3.54
N LYS A 11 -11.46 -20.64 -3.71
CA LYS A 11 -12.41 -19.99 -4.60
C LYS A 11 -12.82 -18.65 -4.02
N THR A 12 -12.83 -17.61 -4.84
CA THR A 12 -13.21 -16.26 -4.45
C THR A 12 -14.30 -15.72 -5.37
N ALA A 13 -15.10 -14.78 -4.88
CA ALA A 13 -16.07 -14.07 -5.72
C ALA A 13 -15.40 -13.25 -6.84
N LEU A 14 -14.09 -13.00 -6.74
CA LEU A 14 -13.30 -12.26 -7.73
C LEU A 14 -12.72 -13.16 -8.82
N ASP A 15 -12.83 -14.49 -8.73
CA ASP A 15 -12.24 -15.40 -9.72
C ASP A 15 -12.79 -15.14 -11.13
N LEU A 16 -14.11 -15.00 -11.27
CA LEU A 16 -14.73 -14.73 -12.57
C LEU A 16 -14.34 -13.35 -13.14
N PRO A 17 -14.45 -12.23 -12.39
CA PRO A 17 -13.93 -10.94 -12.83
C PRO A 17 -12.45 -10.97 -13.24
N ILE A 18 -11.60 -11.66 -12.47
CA ILE A 18 -10.16 -11.77 -12.76
C ILE A 18 -9.94 -12.55 -14.06
N LEU A 19 -10.63 -13.67 -14.27
CA LEU A 19 -10.51 -14.46 -15.50
C LEU A 19 -11.00 -13.69 -16.73
N LEU A 20 -12.13 -12.96 -16.61
CA LEU A 20 -12.63 -12.10 -17.68
C LEU A 20 -11.63 -10.99 -18.02
N PHE A 21 -11.09 -10.32 -16.99
CA PHE A 21 -10.09 -9.28 -17.18
C PHE A 21 -8.80 -9.81 -17.82
N LEU A 22 -8.33 -10.99 -17.40
CA LEU A 22 -7.19 -11.66 -18.02
C LEU A 22 -7.47 -12.03 -19.48
N GLY A 23 -8.66 -12.54 -19.79
CA GLY A 23 -9.08 -12.84 -21.16
C GLY A 23 -9.03 -11.61 -22.04
N ILE A 24 -9.58 -10.48 -21.56
CA ILE A 24 -9.52 -9.20 -22.26
C ILE A 24 -8.06 -8.76 -22.44
N ALA A 25 -7.23 -8.83 -21.40
CA ALA A 25 -5.82 -8.44 -21.46
C ALA A 25 -5.01 -9.27 -22.48
N VAL A 26 -5.31 -10.56 -22.60
CA VAL A 26 -4.70 -11.43 -23.62
C VAL A 26 -5.16 -11.02 -25.02
N ILE A 27 -6.47 -10.85 -25.24
CA ILE A 27 -7.02 -10.44 -26.54
C ILE A 27 -6.42 -9.10 -26.97
N THR A 28 -6.42 -8.09 -26.09
CA THR A 28 -5.88 -6.76 -26.40
C THR A 28 -4.38 -6.81 -26.68
N THR A 29 -3.63 -7.70 -26.02
CA THR A 29 -2.20 -7.89 -26.30
C THR A 29 -1.97 -8.49 -27.69
N LEU A 30 -2.82 -9.44 -28.11
CA LEU A 30 -2.72 -10.07 -29.43
C LEU A 30 -3.14 -9.12 -30.57
N THR A 31 -4.10 -8.23 -30.32
CA THR A 31 -4.57 -7.25 -31.30
C THR A 31 -3.85 -5.89 -31.23
N SER A 32 -2.81 -5.77 -30.39
CA SER A 32 -2.11 -4.50 -30.16
C SER A 32 -1.23 -4.09 -31.34
N ILE A 33 -1.24 -2.80 -31.65
CA ILE A 33 -0.33 -2.15 -32.61
C ILE A 33 1.13 -2.25 -32.13
N TYR A 34 1.34 -2.25 -30.80
CA TYR A 34 2.67 -2.34 -30.17
C TYR A 34 2.76 -3.57 -29.26
N PRO A 35 2.91 -4.78 -29.83
CA PRO A 35 2.80 -6.03 -29.09
C PRO A 35 3.88 -6.21 -28.02
N TYR A 36 5.07 -5.60 -28.20
CA TYR A 36 6.14 -5.69 -27.20
C TYR A 36 5.72 -5.02 -25.87
N VAL A 37 5.23 -3.78 -25.92
CA VAL A 37 4.78 -3.05 -24.72
C VAL A 37 3.59 -3.75 -24.09
N SER A 38 2.61 -4.17 -24.90
CA SER A 38 1.44 -4.90 -24.40
C SER A 38 1.80 -6.21 -23.70
N LYS A 39 2.79 -6.97 -24.21
CA LYS A 39 3.30 -8.16 -23.53
C LYS A 39 3.91 -7.84 -22.17
N THR A 40 4.68 -6.76 -22.06
CA THR A 40 5.25 -6.35 -20.76
C THR A 40 4.18 -5.99 -19.74
N GLU A 41 3.09 -5.32 -20.17
CA GLU A 41 1.95 -5.01 -19.30
C GLU A 41 1.15 -6.28 -18.94
N LEU A 42 0.97 -7.21 -19.88
CA LEU A 42 0.32 -8.49 -19.61
C LEU A 42 1.07 -9.28 -18.53
N TYR A 43 2.40 -9.30 -18.57
CA TYR A 43 3.19 -9.92 -17.51
C TYR A 43 3.00 -9.25 -16.15
N LYS A 44 2.85 -7.92 -16.08
CA LYS A 44 2.52 -7.23 -14.83
C LYS A 44 1.15 -7.64 -14.31
N ILE A 45 0.13 -7.69 -15.19
CA ILE A 45 -1.23 -8.13 -14.82
C ILE A 45 -1.19 -9.57 -14.28
N ILE A 46 -0.50 -10.49 -14.95
CA ILE A 46 -0.34 -11.87 -14.48
C ILE A 46 0.34 -11.90 -13.10
N ASN A 47 1.40 -11.11 -12.89
CA ASN A 47 2.05 -11.01 -11.59
C ASN A 47 1.09 -10.52 -10.50
N TYR A 48 0.23 -9.53 -10.78
CA TYR A 48 -0.77 -9.07 -9.81
C TYR A 48 -1.81 -10.14 -9.47
N VAL A 49 -2.24 -10.93 -10.46
CA VAL A 49 -3.17 -12.05 -10.23
C VAL A 49 -2.50 -13.15 -9.40
N LEU A 50 -1.25 -13.49 -9.69
CA LEU A 50 -0.49 -14.47 -8.91
C LEU A 50 -0.30 -13.99 -7.47
N LEU A 51 0.05 -12.71 -7.27
CA LEU A 51 0.18 -12.11 -5.96
C LEU A 51 -1.14 -12.13 -5.18
N TYR A 52 -2.26 -11.83 -5.85
CA TYR A 52 -3.59 -11.92 -5.27
C TYR A 52 -3.89 -13.33 -4.73
N TYR A 53 -3.72 -14.36 -5.57
CA TYR A 53 -3.95 -15.74 -5.13
C TYR A 53 -2.95 -16.18 -4.06
N LEU A 54 -1.70 -15.73 -4.12
CA LEU A 54 -0.73 -15.98 -3.05
C LEU A 54 -1.23 -15.42 -1.72
N VAL A 55 -1.73 -14.18 -1.70
CA VAL A 55 -2.25 -13.56 -0.48
C VAL A 55 -3.50 -14.29 0.03
N VAL A 56 -4.50 -14.52 -0.82
CA VAL A 56 -5.77 -15.15 -0.41
C VAL A 56 -5.57 -16.58 0.12
N ASN A 57 -4.63 -17.35 -0.45
CA ASN A 57 -4.40 -18.73 -0.03
C ASN A 57 -3.52 -18.84 1.23
N ASN A 58 -2.66 -17.85 1.53
CA ASN A 58 -1.71 -17.92 2.64
C ASN A 58 -2.10 -17.09 3.86
N ILE A 59 -2.90 -16.03 3.69
CA ILE A 59 -3.33 -15.15 4.78
C ILE A 59 -4.68 -15.62 5.32
N LYS A 60 -4.67 -16.22 6.51
CA LYS A 60 -5.80 -16.90 7.15
C LYS A 60 -6.36 -16.15 8.36
N ASP A 61 -5.61 -15.23 8.95
CA ASP A 61 -6.05 -14.52 10.15
C ASP A 61 -5.75 -13.00 10.16
N LYS A 62 -6.46 -12.28 11.03
CA LYS A 62 -6.34 -10.82 11.17
C LYS A 62 -4.97 -10.36 11.68
N GLY A 63 -4.26 -11.22 12.42
CA GLY A 63 -2.91 -10.95 12.91
C GLY A 63 -1.89 -10.92 11.77
N GLN A 64 -1.99 -11.84 10.80
CA GLN A 64 -1.16 -11.83 9.59
C GLN A 64 -1.41 -10.56 8.75
N ILE A 65 -2.67 -10.18 8.53
CA ILE A 65 -3.02 -8.92 7.84
C ILE A 65 -2.38 -7.73 8.55
N LYS A 66 -2.49 -7.67 9.87
CA LYS A 66 -1.88 -6.60 10.67
C LYS A 66 -0.35 -6.55 10.52
N ARG A 67 0.33 -7.70 10.46
CA ARG A 67 1.79 -7.74 10.23
C ARG A 67 2.14 -7.18 8.85
N ILE A 68 1.40 -7.54 7.81
CA ILE A 68 1.59 -6.99 6.46
C ILE A 68 1.41 -5.47 6.47
N VAL A 69 0.33 -4.98 7.08
CA VAL A 69 0.07 -3.53 7.19
C VAL A 69 1.23 -2.81 7.91
N ILE A 70 1.73 -3.37 9.01
CA ILE A 70 2.87 -2.82 9.74
C ILE A 70 4.13 -2.81 8.84
N LEU A 71 4.39 -3.89 8.09
CA LEU A 71 5.51 -3.94 7.16
C LEU A 71 5.41 -2.88 6.06
N VAL A 72 4.22 -2.69 5.48
CA VAL A 72 3.97 -1.65 4.48
C VAL A 72 4.29 -0.26 5.03
N ILE A 73 3.88 0.02 6.27
CA ILE A 73 4.15 1.30 6.93
C ILE A 73 5.64 1.47 7.23
N ILE A 74 6.32 0.43 7.73
CA ILE A 74 7.77 0.47 8.00
C ILE A 74 8.53 0.77 6.71
N VAL A 75 8.25 0.02 5.63
CA VAL A 75 8.88 0.23 4.32
C VAL A 75 8.59 1.64 3.80
N GLY A 76 7.34 2.11 3.87
CA GLY A 76 6.97 3.46 3.46
C GLY A 76 7.70 4.54 4.23
N THR A 77 7.80 4.38 5.55
CA THR A 77 8.51 5.33 6.42
C THR A 77 10.00 5.35 6.10
N SER A 78 10.64 4.18 5.94
CA SER A 78 12.06 4.09 5.56
C SER A 78 12.32 4.74 4.20
N LEU A 79 11.44 4.52 3.22
CA LEU A 79 11.53 5.13 1.89
C LEU A 79 11.32 6.65 1.94
N ALA A 80 10.39 7.12 2.76
CA ALA A 80 10.15 8.55 2.96
C ALA A 80 11.35 9.24 3.62
N ILE A 81 11.92 8.66 4.66
CA ILE A 81 13.14 9.17 5.32
C ILE A 81 14.30 9.22 4.32
N TYR A 82 14.57 8.12 3.61
CA TYR A 82 15.65 8.06 2.62
C TYR A 82 15.45 9.08 1.49
N GLY A 83 14.23 9.16 0.95
CA GLY A 83 13.91 10.08 -0.14
C GLY A 83 14.00 11.54 0.27
N LEU A 84 13.50 11.91 1.46
CA LEU A 84 13.61 13.26 2.00
C LEU A 84 15.06 13.63 2.32
N TYR A 85 15.83 12.71 2.89
CA TYR A 85 17.25 12.92 3.13
C TYR A 85 17.98 13.23 1.82
N ASN A 86 17.77 12.45 0.77
CA ASN A 86 18.38 12.71 -0.53
C ASN A 86 17.93 14.07 -1.10
N TYR A 87 16.64 14.36 -1.04
CA TYR A 87 16.05 15.59 -1.56
C TYR A 87 16.64 16.85 -0.89
N PHE A 88 16.65 16.92 0.43
CA PHE A 88 17.13 18.10 1.15
C PHE A 88 18.65 18.31 1.08
N ASN A 89 19.42 17.24 0.84
CA ASN A 89 20.87 17.34 0.63
C ASN A 89 21.26 17.50 -0.84
N GLY A 90 20.30 17.63 -1.77
CA GLY A 90 20.56 17.73 -3.20
C GLY A 90 21.23 16.48 -3.80
N ILE A 91 21.05 15.32 -3.15
CA ILE A 91 21.64 14.05 -3.59
C ILE A 91 20.75 13.44 -4.67
N GLU A 92 21.19 13.55 -5.92
CA GLU A 92 20.51 12.95 -7.06
C GLU A 92 21.06 11.55 -7.37
N LYS A 93 21.02 10.67 -6.36
CA LYS A 93 21.44 9.27 -6.48
C LYS A 93 20.38 8.30 -5.97
N ILE A 94 20.33 7.13 -6.58
CA ILE A 94 19.60 5.96 -6.10
C ILE A 94 20.66 4.94 -5.70
N TYR A 95 20.81 4.72 -4.40
CA TYR A 95 21.95 4.01 -3.81
C TYR A 95 23.28 4.63 -4.27
N THR A 96 24.00 3.95 -5.18
CA THR A 96 25.28 4.40 -5.74
C THR A 96 25.17 4.94 -7.16
N LEU A 97 24.00 4.83 -7.80
CA LEU A 97 23.79 5.19 -9.19
C LEU A 97 23.25 6.62 -9.32
N ASP A 98 23.80 7.38 -10.27
CA ASP A 98 23.32 8.71 -10.59
C ASP A 98 21.92 8.67 -11.19
N LYS A 99 21.04 9.50 -10.64
CA LYS A 99 19.68 9.65 -11.11
C LYS A 99 19.69 10.48 -12.39
N LYS A 100 19.08 9.94 -13.45
CA LYS A 100 19.01 10.59 -14.77
C LYS A 100 17.69 11.32 -15.03
N HIS A 101 16.65 11.00 -14.25
CA HIS A 101 15.29 11.48 -14.45
C HIS A 101 14.68 11.93 -13.14
N TYR A 102 13.71 12.86 -13.19
CA TYR A 102 12.96 13.36 -12.03
C TYR A 102 13.85 14.04 -10.96
N LEU A 103 14.89 14.77 -11.39
CA LEU A 103 15.76 15.56 -10.52
C LEU A 103 14.96 16.58 -9.72
N GLY A 104 15.38 16.88 -8.49
CA GLY A 104 14.67 17.77 -7.59
C GLY A 104 13.30 17.21 -7.16
N MET A 105 13.15 15.88 -7.12
CA MET A 105 11.93 15.22 -6.67
C MET A 105 12.27 14.04 -5.77
N VAL A 106 11.42 13.78 -4.78
CA VAL A 106 11.49 12.56 -3.98
C VAL A 106 11.11 11.37 -4.84
N THR A 107 12.12 10.57 -5.19
CA THR A 107 11.94 9.25 -5.83
C THR A 107 12.31 8.11 -4.89
N SER A 108 13.09 8.38 -3.84
CA SER A 108 13.61 7.37 -2.91
C SER A 108 14.36 6.26 -3.68
N THR A 109 14.15 5.00 -3.36
CA THR A 109 14.71 3.85 -4.11
C THR A 109 13.96 3.55 -5.39
N TYR A 110 12.84 4.24 -5.65
CA TYR A 110 12.11 4.12 -6.89
C TYR A 110 12.77 5.01 -7.94
N VAL A 111 12.77 4.55 -9.19
CA VAL A 111 13.28 5.35 -10.31
C VAL A 111 12.29 6.45 -10.69
N ASN A 112 10.99 6.23 -10.46
CA ASN A 112 9.90 7.11 -10.88
C ASN A 112 9.17 7.71 -9.67
N HIS A 113 9.06 9.04 -9.64
CA HIS A 113 8.37 9.78 -8.58
C HIS A 113 6.88 9.41 -8.45
N ASN A 114 6.21 9.02 -9.55
CA ASN A 114 4.82 8.57 -9.51
C ASN A 114 4.67 7.22 -8.80
N HIS A 115 5.64 6.31 -8.93
CA HIS A 115 5.56 5.00 -8.28
C HIS A 115 5.75 5.10 -6.77
N ILE A 116 6.69 5.92 -6.30
CA ILE A 116 6.83 6.15 -4.85
C ILE A 116 5.65 6.94 -4.29
N GLY A 117 5.11 7.90 -5.05
CA GLY A 117 3.87 8.59 -4.69
C GLY A 117 2.69 7.63 -4.52
N GLY A 118 2.53 6.69 -5.47
CA GLY A 118 1.55 5.61 -5.41
C GLY A 118 1.73 4.68 -4.20
N TYR A 119 2.96 4.49 -3.74
CA TYR A 119 3.21 3.76 -2.50
C TYR A 119 2.75 4.55 -1.27
N PHE A 120 3.09 5.84 -1.19
CA PHE A 120 2.73 6.69 -0.05
C PHE A 120 1.21 6.89 0.07
N GLU A 121 0.50 7.14 -1.04
CA GLU A 121 -0.97 7.30 -1.01
C GLU A 121 -1.68 6.05 -0.48
N LEU A 122 -1.11 4.86 -0.69
CA LEU A 122 -1.63 3.60 -0.14
C LEU A 122 -1.24 3.41 1.33
N ALA A 123 0.01 3.73 1.70
CA ALA A 123 0.54 3.45 3.03
C ALA A 123 0.02 4.42 4.11
N ILE A 124 -0.23 5.68 3.77
CA ILE A 124 -0.70 6.70 4.73
C ILE A 124 -2.07 6.34 5.34
N PRO A 125 -3.13 6.00 4.57
CA PRO A 125 -4.41 5.55 5.12
C PRO A 125 -4.29 4.34 6.04
N LEU A 126 -3.37 3.41 5.72
CA LEU A 126 -3.14 2.24 6.57
C LEU A 126 -2.53 2.62 7.92
N ALA A 127 -1.59 3.56 7.94
CA ALA A 127 -1.02 4.09 9.17
C ALA A 127 -2.09 4.76 10.05
N MET A 128 -2.97 5.56 9.43
CA MET A 128 -4.11 6.18 10.12
C MET A 128 -5.12 5.14 10.63
N GLY A 129 -5.42 4.12 9.82
CA GLY A 129 -6.31 3.01 10.21
C GLY A 129 -5.82 2.24 11.43
N LEU A 130 -4.51 2.00 11.55
CA LEU A 130 -3.93 1.34 12.74
C LEU A 130 -4.17 2.12 14.03
N MET A 131 -4.21 3.46 13.98
CA MET A 131 -4.50 4.31 15.15
C MET A 131 -5.92 4.05 15.67
N LEU A 132 -6.89 3.94 14.76
CA LEU A 132 -8.32 3.83 15.07
C LEU A 132 -8.70 2.45 15.64
N VAL A 133 -8.05 1.38 15.16
CA VAL A 133 -8.38 0.00 15.59
C VAL A 133 -8.03 -0.26 17.06
N LYS A 134 -7.11 0.49 17.66
CA LYS A 134 -6.56 0.21 19.00
C LYS A 134 -7.15 1.04 20.13
N GLU A 135 -7.86 2.13 19.84
CA GLU A 135 -8.60 2.91 20.85
C GLU A 135 -9.60 2.03 21.63
N ARG A 136 -10.12 0.97 20.99
CA ARG A 136 -11.03 -0.02 21.57
C ARG A 136 -10.39 -0.98 22.58
N LEU A 137 -9.10 -1.28 22.47
CA LEU A 137 -8.38 -2.17 23.40
C LEU A 137 -7.94 -1.44 24.67
N LEU A 138 -7.64 -0.14 24.55
CA LEU A 138 -7.35 0.76 25.66
C LEU A 138 -8.56 0.95 26.58
N ARG A 139 -9.77 1.13 26.01
CA ARG A 139 -11.03 1.18 26.77
C ARG A 139 -11.38 -0.10 27.53
N ARG A 140 -10.70 -1.23 27.25
CA ARG A 140 -10.90 -2.54 27.90
C ARG A 140 -9.84 -2.90 28.96
N GLY A 141 -8.92 -1.98 29.30
CA GLY A 141 -8.01 -2.12 30.46
C GLY A 141 -6.93 -3.21 30.36
N LYS A 142 -6.65 -3.77 29.18
CA LYS A 142 -5.78 -4.96 29.01
C LYS A 142 -4.30 -4.69 28.72
N ILE A 143 -3.85 -3.43 28.59
CA ILE A 143 -2.46 -3.09 28.18
C ILE A 143 -1.95 -1.90 29.02
N SER A 144 -0.65 -1.88 29.33
CA SER A 144 -0.02 -0.73 29.98
C SER A 144 -0.23 0.56 29.16
N LYS A 145 -0.63 1.63 29.85
CA LYS A 145 -1.05 2.93 29.25
C LYS A 145 0.06 3.59 28.39
N ILE A 146 1.33 3.27 28.63
CA ILE A 146 2.49 3.88 27.97
C ILE A 146 2.84 3.16 26.65
N SER A 147 2.95 1.83 26.66
CA SER A 147 3.26 1.05 25.45
C SER A 147 2.14 1.14 24.39
N SER A 148 0.91 1.32 24.85
CA SER A 148 -0.27 1.44 24.01
C SER A 148 -0.38 2.81 23.31
N VAL A 149 0.07 3.90 23.91
CA VAL A 149 0.09 5.23 23.29
C VAL A 149 1.21 5.32 22.25
N ILE A 150 2.43 4.89 22.59
CA ILE A 150 3.58 5.01 21.68
C ILE A 150 3.40 4.12 20.44
N PHE A 151 3.17 2.82 20.61
CA PHE A 151 3.03 1.86 19.50
C PHE A 151 1.62 1.83 18.89
N GLY A 152 0.64 2.50 19.51
CA GLY A 152 -0.76 2.51 19.05
C GLY A 152 -1.16 3.78 18.32
N SER A 153 -0.62 4.94 18.69
CA SER A 153 -1.02 6.22 18.09
C SER A 153 0.16 7.07 17.63
N LEU A 154 1.20 7.24 18.46
CA LEU A 154 2.28 8.18 18.14
C LEU A 154 3.14 7.71 16.96
N LEU A 155 3.54 6.44 16.93
CA LEU A 155 4.41 5.91 15.88
C LEU A 155 3.72 5.84 14.50
N PRO A 156 2.48 5.34 14.36
CA PRO A 156 1.77 5.40 13.09
C PRO A 156 1.49 6.83 12.63
N LEU A 157 1.22 7.77 13.56
CA LEU A 157 1.05 9.17 13.24
C LEU A 157 2.34 9.79 12.69
N ALA A 158 3.47 9.58 13.37
CA ALA A 158 4.77 10.06 12.91
C ALA A 158 5.12 9.48 11.53
N ALA A 159 4.88 8.19 11.32
CA ALA A 159 5.04 7.54 10.01
C ALA A 159 4.17 8.19 8.92
N ALA A 160 2.89 8.42 9.21
CA ALA A 160 1.97 9.08 8.29
C ALA A 160 2.43 10.50 7.94
N VAL A 161 2.84 11.31 8.93
CA VAL A 161 3.32 12.67 8.71
C VAL A 161 4.58 12.69 7.84
N ILE A 162 5.56 11.84 8.13
CA ILE A 162 6.79 11.76 7.34
C ILE A 162 6.48 11.34 5.89
N MET A 163 5.59 10.35 5.70
CA MET A 163 5.16 9.93 4.36
C MET A 163 4.37 11.01 3.63
N ILE A 164 3.54 11.81 4.30
CA ILE A 164 2.82 12.94 3.71
C ILE A 164 3.81 14.02 3.23
N ILE A 165 4.82 14.35 4.04
CA ILE A 165 5.85 15.32 3.65
C ILE A 165 6.60 14.80 2.41
N ALA A 166 7.02 13.54 2.42
CA ALA A 166 7.66 12.90 1.27
C ALA A 166 6.76 12.90 0.03
N LEU A 167 5.47 12.60 0.18
CA LEU A 167 4.46 12.61 -0.88
C LEU A 167 4.36 13.99 -1.54
N VAL A 168 4.36 15.08 -0.77
CA VAL A 168 4.36 16.44 -1.31
C VAL A 168 5.60 16.67 -2.18
N PHE A 169 6.78 16.29 -1.72
CA PHE A 169 8.02 16.46 -2.50
C PHE A 169 8.20 15.45 -3.65
N THR A 170 7.26 14.50 -3.85
CA THR A 170 7.24 13.72 -5.10
C THR A 170 6.77 14.55 -6.29
N TYR A 171 6.05 15.67 -6.07
CA TYR A 171 5.39 16.46 -7.12
C TYR A 171 4.48 15.64 -8.08
N SER A 172 4.02 14.46 -7.65
CA SER A 172 3.12 13.63 -8.44
C SER A 172 1.67 14.07 -8.22
N ARG A 173 1.11 14.79 -9.20
CA ARG A 173 -0.31 15.21 -9.17
C ARG A 173 -1.25 14.02 -9.05
N GLY A 174 -0.94 12.91 -9.72
CA GLY A 174 -1.71 11.67 -9.64
C GLY A 174 -1.72 11.13 -8.21
N ALA A 175 -0.56 11.07 -7.56
CA ALA A 175 -0.45 10.59 -6.18
C ALA A 175 -1.14 11.53 -5.17
N TRP A 176 -1.15 12.84 -5.40
CA TRP A 176 -1.89 13.77 -4.55
C TRP A 176 -3.39 13.58 -4.67
N ILE A 177 -3.91 13.41 -5.90
CA ILE A 177 -5.33 13.15 -6.14
C ILE A 177 -5.74 11.79 -5.57
N GLY A 178 -4.93 10.75 -5.77
CA GLY A 178 -5.20 9.42 -5.22
C GLY A 178 -5.12 9.41 -3.68
N PHE A 179 -4.17 10.13 -3.08
CA PHE A 179 -4.14 10.35 -1.64
C PHE A 179 -5.41 11.03 -1.13
N LEU A 180 -5.85 12.13 -1.74
CA LEU A 180 -7.12 12.78 -1.37
C LEU A 180 -8.31 11.82 -1.48
N GLY A 181 -8.40 11.05 -2.56
CA GLY A 181 -9.42 10.02 -2.73
C GLY A 181 -9.39 8.97 -1.62
N SER A 182 -8.19 8.47 -1.27
CA SER A 182 -8.02 7.49 -0.20
C SER A 182 -8.42 8.02 1.18
N MET A 183 -8.17 9.31 1.45
CA MET A 183 -8.59 9.98 2.69
C MET A 183 -10.10 10.18 2.77
N ILE A 184 -10.75 10.54 1.66
CA ILE A 184 -12.21 10.62 1.58
C ILE A 184 -12.83 9.26 1.89
N VAL A 185 -12.34 8.19 1.26
CA VAL A 185 -12.83 6.83 1.51
C VAL A 185 -12.61 6.43 2.97
N LEU A 186 -11.43 6.68 3.54
CA LEU A 186 -11.16 6.43 4.94
C LEU A 186 -12.12 7.21 5.85
N GLY A 187 -12.37 8.49 5.56
CA GLY A 187 -13.33 9.33 6.29
C GLY A 187 -14.76 8.77 6.25
N ILE A 188 -15.22 8.30 5.08
CA ILE A 188 -16.53 7.65 4.93
C ILE A 188 -16.59 6.37 5.78
N ILE A 189 -15.55 5.53 5.72
CA ILE A 189 -15.47 4.30 6.52
C ILE A 189 -15.56 4.62 8.02
N ILE A 190 -14.84 5.64 8.48
CA ILE A 190 -14.87 6.09 9.89
C ILE A 190 -16.27 6.59 10.25
N ALA A 191 -16.89 7.43 9.43
CA ALA A 191 -18.22 7.96 9.69
C ALA A 191 -19.28 6.85 9.78
N LEU A 192 -19.26 5.88 8.85
CA LEU A 192 -20.14 4.72 8.88
C LEU A 192 -19.89 3.85 10.12
N TRP A 193 -18.62 3.65 10.48
CA TRP A 193 -18.25 2.88 11.67
C TRP A 193 -18.75 3.54 12.96
N LEU A 194 -18.60 4.86 13.09
CA LEU A 194 -19.11 5.63 14.23
C LEU A 194 -20.64 5.59 14.31
N LYS A 195 -21.35 5.70 13.18
CA LYS A 195 -22.82 5.60 13.13
C LYS A 195 -23.33 4.23 13.59
N ILE A 196 -22.64 3.16 13.19
CA ILE A 196 -22.96 1.81 13.66
C ILE A 196 -22.77 1.71 15.17
N LEU A 197 -21.75 2.35 15.75
CA LEU A 197 -21.52 2.33 17.20
C LEU A 197 -22.55 3.16 17.97
N SER A 198 -22.98 4.30 17.43
CA SER A 198 -23.98 5.17 18.09
C SER A 198 -25.41 4.63 18.00
N GLY A 199 -25.71 3.75 17.03
CA GLY A 199 -27.02 3.09 16.93
C GLY A 199 -27.24 1.93 17.91
N TRP A 200 -26.24 1.62 18.75
CA TRP A 200 -26.27 0.56 19.76
C TRP A 200 -26.26 1.10 21.21
N SER A 201 -26.31 2.43 21.38
CA SER A 201 -26.46 3.11 22.67
C SER A 201 -27.84 3.74 22.78
#